data_AF-A0A2V1BAC8-F1
#
_entry.id   AF-A0A2V1BAC8-F1
#
_cell.length_a   1.000
_cell.length_b   1.000
_cell.length_c   1.000
_cell.angle_alpha   90.00
_cell.angle_beta   90.00
_cell.angle_gamma   90.00
#
_symmetry.space_group_name_H-M   'P 1'
#
loop_
_entity.id
_entity.type
_entity.pdbx_description
1 polymer ?
#
loop_
_entity_poly.entity_id
_entity_poly.type
_entity_poly.pdbx_seq_one_letter_code
_entity_poly.pdbx_strand_id
1 'polypeptide(L)'
;MKVLIDPTRCETREALRHMWRGSPSNRVVLEYTDGWTEAANVPMEEEGQFQIAYIQLWMFSMPNYPHLTNLVPKTDGKHKVSSIGPDPEWQRGFAAIAKAFGFESKAINLLLEEDPDRVNVRDMLSKARPPNRFGYDLQAETQSHCELLHRIQVTQQQPRRGVSPRWTTDVSNVKKKRYGRPYERALKE
;
A
#
# COMPACT_ATOMS: atom_id res chain seq x y z
N MET A 1 -33.21 -1.27 -4.74
CA MET A 1 -33.35 -2.71 -4.41
C MET A 1 -32.04 -3.15 -3.76
N LYS A 2 -32.05 -3.66 -2.52
CA LYS A 2 -30.83 -4.16 -1.85
C LYS A 2 -30.80 -5.68 -2.04
N VAL A 3 -29.90 -6.18 -2.87
CA VAL A 3 -29.72 -7.62 -3.09
C VAL A 3 -28.80 -8.15 -1.99
N LEU A 4 -29.29 -9.08 -1.19
CA LEU A 4 -28.47 -9.84 -0.26
C LEU A 4 -27.68 -10.86 -1.07
N ILE A 5 -26.37 -10.69 -1.11
CA ILE A 5 -25.45 -11.56 -1.81
C ILE A 5 -25.04 -12.69 -0.86
N ASP A 6 -25.32 -13.94 -1.24
CA ASP A 6 -24.95 -15.14 -0.48
C ASP A 6 -23.42 -15.31 -0.48
N PRO A 7 -22.74 -15.27 0.69
CA PRO A 7 -21.28 -15.33 0.78
C PRO A 7 -20.69 -16.70 0.39
N THR A 8 -21.52 -17.74 0.25
CA THR A 8 -21.06 -19.09 -0.12
C THR A 8 -21.10 -19.37 -1.62
N ARG A 9 -21.84 -18.54 -2.37
CA ARG A 9 -22.05 -18.69 -3.82
C ARG A 9 -21.64 -17.48 -4.63
N CYS A 10 -21.28 -16.36 -4.00
CA CYS A 10 -20.88 -15.20 -4.74
C CYS A 10 -19.43 -15.31 -5.19
N GLU A 11 -19.25 -15.49 -6.50
CA GLU A 11 -17.98 -15.27 -7.14
C GLU A 11 -17.57 -13.81 -6.88
N THR A 12 -16.37 -13.59 -6.33
CA THR A 12 -15.84 -12.27 -5.95
C THR A 12 -16.04 -11.20 -7.05
N ARG A 13 -15.99 -11.64 -8.31
CA ARG A 13 -16.25 -10.83 -9.50
C ARG A 13 -17.67 -10.24 -9.53
N GLU A 14 -18.71 -11.04 -9.25
CA GLU A 14 -20.10 -10.59 -9.27
C GLU A 14 -20.39 -9.57 -8.14
N ALA A 15 -19.83 -9.80 -6.95
CA ALA A 15 -19.90 -8.84 -5.85
C ALA A 15 -19.26 -7.50 -6.25
N LEU A 16 -18.08 -7.55 -6.88
CA LEU A 16 -17.39 -6.36 -7.38
C LEU A 16 -18.14 -5.68 -8.52
N ARG A 17 -18.82 -6.43 -9.40
CA ARG A 17 -19.68 -5.87 -10.45
C ARG A 17 -20.82 -5.04 -9.86
N HIS A 18 -21.46 -5.54 -8.80
CA HIS A 18 -22.53 -4.80 -8.11
C HIS A 18 -22.04 -3.55 -7.39
N MET A 19 -20.77 -3.50 -6.98
CA MET A 19 -20.14 -2.33 -6.37
C MET A 19 -19.66 -1.31 -7.40
N TRP A 20 -19.49 -1.71 -8.66
CA TRP A 20 -19.03 -0.84 -9.72
C TRP A 20 -20.16 0.05 -10.26
N ARG A 21 -19.86 1.33 -10.50
CA ARG A 21 -20.81 2.36 -10.94
C ARG A 21 -20.44 3.01 -12.27
N GLY A 22 -19.39 2.53 -12.92
CA GLY A 22 -18.79 3.18 -14.08
C GLY A 22 -17.54 3.96 -13.70
N SER A 23 -16.55 3.97 -14.60
CA SER A 23 -15.39 4.83 -14.45
C SER A 23 -15.66 6.17 -15.13
N PRO A 24 -15.36 7.32 -14.49
CA PRO A 24 -15.46 8.63 -15.14
C PRO A 24 -14.40 8.82 -16.23
N SER A 25 -13.35 7.98 -16.28
CA SER A 25 -12.34 8.03 -17.34
C SER A 25 -11.96 6.62 -17.81
N ASN A 26 -11.97 6.42 -19.13
CA ASN A 26 -11.44 5.21 -19.77
C ASN A 26 -9.95 5.37 -20.11
N ARG A 27 -9.17 6.00 -19.20
CA ARG A 27 -7.71 6.05 -19.36
C ARG A 27 -7.12 4.73 -18.91
N VAL A 28 -6.65 3.96 -19.88
CA VAL A 28 -5.90 2.73 -19.65
C VAL A 28 -4.43 3.05 -19.86
N VAL A 29 -3.58 2.68 -18.90
CA VAL A 29 -2.13 2.72 -19.05
C VAL A 29 -1.70 1.33 -19.53
N LEU A 30 -1.17 1.26 -20.74
CA LEU A 30 -0.59 0.06 -21.32
C LEU A 30 0.93 0.11 -21.12
N GLU A 31 1.48 -0.91 -20.47
CA GLU A 31 2.92 -1.11 -20.39
C GLU A 31 3.32 -2.16 -21.44
N TYR A 32 4.16 -1.75 -22.38
CA TYR A 32 4.71 -2.62 -23.42
C TYR A 32 5.94 -3.38 -22.88
N THR A 33 6.33 -4.46 -23.55
CA THR A 33 7.44 -5.34 -23.13
C THR A 33 8.80 -4.66 -23.08
N ASP A 34 8.93 -3.49 -23.69
CA ASP A 34 10.11 -2.63 -23.71
C ASP A 34 10.11 -1.57 -22.59
N GLY A 35 9.12 -1.61 -21.69
CA GLY A 35 8.97 -0.70 -20.55
C GLY A 35 8.36 0.66 -20.91
N TRP A 36 7.90 0.84 -22.15
CA TRP A 36 7.16 2.04 -22.54
C TRP A 36 5.74 1.99 -21.97
N THR A 37 5.31 3.10 -21.37
CA THR A 37 3.95 3.26 -20.85
C THR A 37 3.18 4.26 -21.70
N GLU A 38 2.05 3.83 -22.27
CA GLU A 38 1.17 4.69 -23.06
C GLU A 38 -0.19 4.78 -22.39
N ALA A 39 -0.70 6.01 -22.22
CA ALA A 39 -2.04 6.25 -21.69
C ALA A 39 -3.00 6.53 -22.86
N ALA A 40 -3.93 5.62 -23.12
CA ALA A 40 -4.91 5.75 -24.19
C ALA A 40 -6.33 5.92 -23.63
N ASN A 41 -7.12 6.78 -24.28
CA ASN A 41 -8.58 6.82 -24.10
C ASN A 41 -9.19 5.86 -25.10
N VAL A 42 -9.56 4.67 -24.64
CA VAL A 42 -10.15 3.66 -25.53
C VAL A 42 -11.68 3.72 -25.39
N PRO A 43 -12.43 3.90 -26.49
CA PRO A 43 -13.88 3.71 -26.45
C PRO A 43 -14.14 2.23 -26.13
N MET A 44 -14.70 1.96 -24.96
CA MET A 44 -14.96 0.61 -24.48
C MET A 44 -16.40 0.48 -24.07
N GLU A 45 -16.98 -0.67 -24.37
CA GLU A 45 -18.26 -1.11 -23.84
C GLU A 45 -18.19 -1.26 -22.31
N GLU A 46 -19.34 -1.18 -21.65
CA GLU A 46 -19.44 -1.17 -20.19
C GLU A 46 -18.77 -2.40 -19.54
N GLU A 47 -18.97 -3.59 -20.11
CA GLU A 47 -18.37 -4.82 -19.60
C GLU A 47 -16.84 -4.82 -19.75
N GLY A 48 -16.33 -4.22 -20.83
CA GLY A 48 -14.90 -4.03 -21.03
C GLY A 48 -14.31 -3.05 -20.01
N GLN A 49 -15.02 -1.97 -19.69
CA GLN A 49 -14.61 -1.02 -18.66
C GLN A 49 -14.55 -1.68 -17.27
N PHE A 50 -15.58 -2.46 -16.92
CA PHE A 50 -15.59 -3.22 -15.68
C PHE A 50 -14.43 -4.23 -15.63
N GLN A 51 -14.19 -4.98 -16.71
CA GLN A 51 -13.12 -5.96 -16.77
C GLN A 51 -11.75 -5.33 -16.52
N ILE A 52 -11.48 -4.15 -17.10
CA ILE A 52 -10.23 -3.41 -16.82
C ILE A 52 -10.19 -2.96 -15.37
N ALA A 53 -11.24 -2.34 -14.85
CA ALA A 53 -11.30 -1.91 -13.45
C ALA A 53 -11.03 -3.07 -12.48
N TYR A 54 -11.63 -4.23 -12.76
CA TYR A 54 -11.43 -5.47 -12.01
C TYR A 54 -9.97 -5.96 -12.05
N ILE A 55 -9.36 -6.01 -13.23
CA ILE A 55 -7.96 -6.44 -13.39
C ILE A 55 -7.02 -5.46 -12.68
N GLN A 56 -7.22 -4.15 -12.82
CA GLN A 56 -6.40 -3.11 -12.18
C GLN A 56 -6.45 -3.22 -10.66
N LEU A 57 -7.63 -3.48 -10.10
CA LEU A 57 -7.80 -3.74 -8.66
C LEU A 57 -6.94 -4.93 -8.22
N TRP A 58 -6.93 -6.03 -8.98
CA TRP A 58 -6.12 -7.21 -8.69
C TRP A 58 -4.62 -6.96 -8.86
N MET A 59 -4.21 -6.22 -9.90
CA MET A 59 -2.81 -5.87 -10.13
C MET A 59 -2.23 -5.03 -9.01
N PHE A 60 -3.03 -4.14 -8.39
CA PHE A 60 -2.61 -3.46 -7.18
C PHE A 60 -2.62 -4.40 -5.97
N SER A 61 -3.65 -5.24 -5.83
CA SER A 61 -3.85 -6.05 -4.62
C SER A 61 -2.81 -7.15 -4.46
N MET A 62 -2.45 -7.86 -5.52
CA MET A 62 -1.61 -9.06 -5.42
C MET A 62 -0.18 -8.77 -4.93
N PRO A 63 0.56 -7.80 -5.48
CA PRO A 63 1.92 -7.49 -5.01
C PRO A 63 1.90 -6.88 -3.60
N ASN A 64 0.87 -6.10 -3.28
CA ASN A 64 0.75 -5.38 -2.01
C ASN A 64 -0.04 -6.16 -0.95
N TYR A 65 -0.41 -7.40 -1.22
CA TYR A 65 -1.21 -8.24 -0.33
C TYR A 65 -0.67 -8.31 1.11
N PRO A 66 0.66 -8.45 1.36
CA PRO A 66 1.21 -8.49 2.71
C PRO A 66 1.01 -7.19 3.50
N HIS A 67 0.81 -6.06 2.82
CA HIS A 67 0.54 -4.75 3.40
C HIS A 67 -0.96 -4.47 3.55
N LEU A 68 -1.82 -5.07 2.71
CA LEU A 68 -3.26 -4.80 2.73
C LEU A 68 -4.01 -5.61 3.79
N THR A 69 -3.50 -6.79 4.16
CA THR A 69 -4.22 -7.73 5.03
C THR A 69 -3.32 -8.41 6.06
N ASN A 70 -3.92 -8.74 7.21
CA ASN A 70 -3.33 -9.61 8.24
C ASN A 70 -3.30 -11.10 7.84
N LEU A 71 -3.85 -11.44 6.67
CA LEU A 71 -4.07 -12.81 6.28
C LEU A 71 -2.77 -13.38 5.71
N VAL A 72 -2.23 -14.41 6.36
CA VAL A 72 -1.07 -15.14 5.84
C VAL A 72 -1.57 -16.19 4.85
N PRO A 73 -1.08 -16.21 3.59
CA PRO A 73 -1.45 -17.26 2.64
C PRO A 73 -1.06 -18.62 3.21
N LYS A 74 -1.95 -19.60 3.11
CA LYS A 74 -1.59 -20.99 3.42
C LYS A 74 -0.57 -21.45 2.37
N THR A 75 0.69 -21.59 2.77
CA THR A 75 1.72 -22.21 1.95
C THR A 75 2.03 -23.61 2.48
N ASP A 76 2.05 -24.60 1.59
CA ASP A 76 2.45 -25.99 1.92
C ASP A 76 3.97 -26.11 2.15
N GLY A 77 4.72 -25.04 1.87
CA GLY A 77 6.17 -24.97 2.05
C GLY A 77 6.59 -24.50 3.46
N LYS A 78 7.82 -24.83 3.84
CA LYS A 78 8.44 -24.39 5.12
C LYS A 78 8.64 -22.87 5.22
N HIS A 79 8.48 -22.14 4.12
CA HIS A 79 8.65 -20.69 4.06
C HIS A 79 7.28 -20.02 4.25
N LYS A 80 7.04 -19.49 5.45
CA LYS A 80 5.88 -18.65 5.73
C LYS A 80 6.15 -17.24 5.22
N VAL A 81 5.26 -16.71 4.40
CA VAL A 81 5.27 -15.28 4.07
C VAL A 81 4.89 -14.52 5.34
N SER A 82 5.77 -13.64 5.82
CA SER A 82 5.45 -12.77 6.95
C SER A 82 4.35 -11.79 6.55
N SER A 83 3.24 -11.76 7.31
CA SER A 83 2.30 -10.64 7.22
C SER A 83 2.99 -9.41 7.82
N ILE A 84 2.98 -8.31 7.06
CA ILE A 84 3.59 -7.02 7.45
C ILE A 84 2.49 -6.08 7.95
N GLY A 85 1.30 -6.14 7.36
CA GLY A 85 0.20 -5.20 7.57
C GLY A 85 -1.12 -5.85 8.00
N PRO A 86 -2.07 -4.99 8.38
CA PRO A 86 -2.63 -4.00 7.48
C PRO A 86 -1.97 -2.65 7.73
N ASP A 87 -1.38 -2.10 6.69
CA ASP A 87 -0.80 -0.78 6.71
C ASP A 87 -1.87 0.23 6.23
N PRO A 88 -2.27 1.21 7.08
CA PRO A 88 -3.29 2.19 6.74
C PRO A 88 -2.99 3.00 5.47
N GLU A 89 -1.71 3.26 5.15
CA GLU A 89 -1.35 3.99 3.94
C GLU A 89 -1.68 3.19 2.69
N TRP A 90 -1.30 1.91 2.67
CA TRP A 90 -1.59 1.01 1.55
C TRP A 90 -3.08 0.75 1.40
N GLN A 91 -3.81 0.64 2.51
CA GLN A 91 -5.28 0.47 2.48
C GLN A 91 -5.99 1.71 1.94
N ARG A 92 -5.55 2.91 2.34
CA ARG A 92 -6.08 4.16 1.79
C ARG A 92 -5.73 4.31 0.32
N GLY A 93 -4.52 3.96 -0.09
CA GLY A 93 -4.09 3.92 -1.49
C GLY A 93 -4.95 2.97 -2.33
N PHE A 94 -5.21 1.76 -1.81
CA PHE A 94 -6.12 0.81 -2.45
C PHE A 94 -7.53 1.38 -2.61
N ALA A 95 -8.07 2.00 -1.56
CA ALA A 95 -9.39 2.63 -1.60
C ALA A 95 -9.46 3.78 -2.62
N ALA A 96 -8.39 4.57 -2.74
CA ALA A 96 -8.30 5.65 -3.73
C ALA A 96 -8.32 5.12 -5.16
N ILE A 97 -7.56 4.06 -5.41
CA ILE A 97 -7.52 3.38 -6.72
C ILE A 97 -8.89 2.76 -7.04
N ALA A 98 -9.49 2.04 -6.09
CA ALA A 98 -10.81 1.46 -6.26
C ALA A 98 -11.85 2.52 -6.63
N LYS A 99 -11.86 3.65 -5.91
CA LYS A 99 -12.77 4.78 -6.19
C LYS A 99 -12.51 5.41 -7.55
N ALA A 100 -11.25 5.58 -7.95
CA ALA A 100 -10.88 6.12 -9.26
C ALA A 100 -11.38 5.24 -10.41
N PHE A 101 -11.39 3.92 -10.23
CA PHE A 101 -11.92 2.96 -11.20
C PHE A 101 -13.45 2.75 -11.13
N GLY A 102 -14.15 3.52 -10.30
CA GLY A 102 -15.61 3.49 -10.24
C GLY A 102 -16.21 2.48 -9.26
N PHE A 103 -15.41 1.89 -8.37
CA PHE A 103 -15.93 1.05 -7.29
C PHE A 103 -16.42 1.91 -6.13
N GLU A 104 -17.63 1.61 -5.66
CA GLU A 104 -18.24 2.32 -4.56
C GLU A 104 -18.65 1.36 -3.43
N SER A 105 -18.18 1.64 -2.23
CA SER A 105 -18.68 1.02 -1.00
C SER A 105 -18.46 1.92 0.20
N LYS A 106 -19.22 1.63 1.27
CA LYS A 106 -19.01 2.28 2.57
C LYS A 106 -17.58 2.07 3.09
N ALA A 107 -17.01 0.88 2.90
CA ALA A 107 -15.64 0.58 3.33
C ALA A 107 -14.61 1.42 2.57
N ILE A 108 -14.77 1.60 1.25
CA ILE A 108 -13.90 2.47 0.45
C ILE A 108 -13.95 3.91 0.97
N ASN A 109 -15.15 4.45 1.25
CA ASN A 109 -15.27 5.82 1.74
C ASN A 109 -14.68 5.98 3.14
N LEU A 110 -14.88 5.02 4.05
CA LEU A 110 -14.26 5.04 5.38
C LEU A 110 -12.74 5.06 5.31
N LEU A 111 -12.13 4.21 4.47
CA LEU A 111 -10.67 4.18 4.29
C LEU A 111 -10.11 5.47 3.70
N LEU A 112 -10.90 6.22 2.94
CA LEU A 112 -10.49 7.51 2.36
C LEU A 112 -10.58 8.67 3.35
N GLU A 113 -11.59 8.63 4.22
CA GLU A 113 -11.84 9.61 5.28
C GLU A 113 -10.86 9.46 6.45
N GLU A 114 -10.41 8.24 6.74
CA GLU A 114 -9.47 7.99 7.84
C GLU A 114 -8.05 8.42 7.44
N ASP A 115 -7.42 9.23 8.30
CA ASP A 115 -6.03 9.64 8.14
C ASP A 115 -5.09 8.50 8.57
N PRO A 116 -4.21 7.99 7.69
CA PRO A 116 -3.29 6.90 8.00
C PRO A 116 -2.44 7.15 9.26
N ASP A 117 -1.96 8.39 9.44
CA ASP A 117 -1.15 8.74 10.61
C ASP A 117 -1.95 8.61 11.90
N ARG A 118 -3.20 9.05 11.86
CA ARG A 118 -4.12 8.94 12.98
C ARG A 118 -4.42 7.49 13.35
N VAL A 119 -4.58 6.61 12.35
CA VAL A 119 -4.76 5.17 12.58
C VAL A 119 -3.53 4.56 13.23
N ASN A 120 -2.35 4.85 12.67
CA ASN A 120 -1.07 4.34 13.17
C ASN A 120 -0.80 4.79 14.61
N VAL A 121 -1.02 6.07 14.92
CA VAL A 121 -0.89 6.62 16.26
C VAL A 121 -1.88 5.95 17.22
N ARG A 122 -3.15 5.82 16.84
CA ARG A 122 -4.18 5.16 17.66
C ARG A 122 -3.79 3.72 17.98
N ASP A 123 -3.33 2.96 16.99
CA ASP A 123 -2.93 1.56 17.16
C ASP A 123 -1.68 1.43 18.05
N MET A 124 -0.68 2.29 17.83
CA MET A 124 0.54 2.37 18.65
C MET A 124 0.23 2.71 20.11
N LEU A 125 -0.61 3.71 20.37
CA LEU A 125 -1.06 4.06 21.73
C LEU A 125 -1.84 2.92 22.38
N SER A 126 -2.76 2.28 21.63
CA SER A 126 -3.55 1.16 22.14
C SER A 126 -2.70 -0.05 22.52
N LYS A 127 -1.62 -0.31 21.76
CA LYS A 127 -0.66 -1.38 22.05
C LYS A 127 0.26 -1.03 23.24
N ALA A 128 0.77 0.20 23.29
CA ALA A 128 1.69 0.63 24.33
C ALA A 128 1.00 0.86 25.68
N ARG A 129 -0.21 1.43 25.67
CA ARG A 129 -1.03 1.72 26.85
C ARG A 129 -2.49 1.34 26.59
N PRO A 130 -2.88 0.09 26.85
CA PRO A 130 -4.26 -0.34 26.66
C PRO A 130 -5.26 0.50 27.48
N PRO A 131 -6.35 1.00 26.88
CA PRO A 131 -7.31 1.89 27.55
C PRO A 131 -8.08 1.20 28.69
N ASN A 132 -8.10 -0.14 28.72
CA ASN A 132 -8.68 -0.91 29.81
C ASN A 132 -7.79 -0.94 31.07
N ARG A 133 -6.51 -0.59 30.96
CA ARG A 133 -5.54 -0.59 32.06
C ARG A 133 -5.14 0.81 32.50
N PHE A 134 -5.24 1.78 31.59
CA PHE A 134 -4.81 3.16 31.82
C PHE A 134 -5.99 4.10 31.55
N GLY A 135 -6.32 4.95 32.53
CA GLY A 135 -7.33 5.99 32.37
C GLY A 135 -6.74 7.19 31.64
N TYR A 136 -6.97 7.27 30.33
CA TYR A 136 -6.64 8.44 29.52
C TYR A 136 -7.62 8.57 28.36
N ASP A 137 -7.76 9.78 27.82
CA ASP A 137 -8.55 10.03 26.62
C ASP A 137 -7.72 9.66 25.38
N LEU A 138 -7.99 8.47 24.82
CA LEU A 138 -7.31 7.98 23.62
C LEU A 138 -7.46 8.92 22.43
N GLN A 139 -8.59 9.60 22.30
CA GLN A 139 -8.84 10.50 21.18
C GLN A 139 -8.01 11.77 21.31
N ALA A 140 -7.97 12.37 22.50
CA ALA A 140 -7.15 13.54 22.77
C ALA A 140 -5.65 13.24 22.59
N GLU A 141 -5.17 12.11 23.13
CA GLU A 141 -3.77 11.71 23.00
C GLU A 141 -3.37 11.43 21.55
N THR A 142 -4.27 10.79 20.78
CA THR A 142 -4.05 10.54 19.35
C THR A 142 -3.89 11.87 18.61
N GLN A 143 -4.77 12.83 18.87
CA GLN A 143 -4.72 14.16 18.25
C GLN A 143 -3.40 14.88 18.57
N SER A 144 -2.97 14.89 19.84
CA SER A 144 -1.70 15.51 20.25
C SER A 144 -0.48 14.86 19.59
N HIS A 145 -0.48 13.54 19.42
CA HIS A 145 0.60 12.83 18.73
C HIS A 145 0.62 13.12 17.23
N CYS A 146 -0.53 13.18 16.56
CA CYS A 146 -0.61 13.60 15.15
C CYS A 146 -0.07 15.02 14.96
N GLU A 147 -0.39 15.95 15.87
CA GLU A 147 0.15 17.31 15.84
C GLU A 147 1.68 17.33 16.02
N LEU A 148 2.22 16.47 16.88
CA LEU A 148 3.67 16.31 17.03
C LEU A 148 4.32 15.81 15.73
N LEU A 149 3.75 14.78 15.09
CA LEU A 149 4.25 14.26 13.80
C LEU A 149 4.23 15.36 12.72
N HIS A 150 3.13 16.11 12.62
CA HIS A 150 3.02 17.23 11.70
C HIS A 150 4.09 18.31 11.95
N ARG A 151 4.36 18.66 13.22
CA ARG A 151 5.44 19.62 13.57
C ARG A 151 6.81 19.10 13.16
N ILE A 152 7.10 17.81 13.37
CA ILE A 152 8.36 17.19 12.94
C ILE A 152 8.50 17.31 11.41
N GLN A 153 7.43 16.99 10.67
CA GLN A 153 7.42 17.05 9.21
C GLN A 153 7.67 18.47 8.68
N VAL A 154 7.04 19.48 9.28
CA VAL A 154 7.24 20.90 8.90
C VAL A 154 8.63 21.41 9.27
N THR A 155 9.20 20.93 10.39
CA THR A 155 10.51 21.37 10.89
C THR A 155 11.66 20.68 10.15
N GLN A 156 11.44 19.48 9.60
CA GLN A 156 12.41 18.85 8.70
C GLN A 156 12.60 19.75 7.48
N GLN A 157 13.71 20.49 7.44
CA GLN A 157 14.17 21.11 6.21
C GLN A 157 14.22 20.01 5.15
N GLN A 158 13.48 20.19 4.05
CA GLN A 158 13.65 19.32 2.88
C GLN A 158 15.15 19.13 2.67
N PRO A 159 15.67 17.89 2.56
CA PRO A 159 17.07 17.68 2.25
C PRO A 159 17.37 18.54 1.03
N ARG A 160 18.29 19.51 1.18
CA ARG A 160 18.55 20.54 0.17
C ARG A 160 18.69 19.85 -1.19
N ARG A 161 17.65 19.93 -2.03
CA ARG A 161 17.71 19.42 -3.40
C ARG A 161 18.81 20.22 -4.09
N GLY A 162 19.92 19.56 -4.40
CA GLY A 162 21.11 20.19 -4.97
C GLY A 162 22.40 19.99 -4.18
N VAL A 163 22.38 19.38 -2.99
CA VAL A 163 23.61 18.87 -2.38
C VAL A 163 23.89 17.50 -2.97
N SER A 164 24.73 17.46 -4.00
CA SER A 164 25.29 16.19 -4.49
C SER A 164 25.89 15.43 -3.30
N PRO A 165 25.52 14.17 -3.07
CA PRO A 165 26.11 13.38 -2.00
C PRO A 165 27.63 13.40 -2.16
N ARG A 166 28.32 14.02 -1.20
CA ARG A 166 29.78 14.08 -1.18
C ARG A 166 30.26 12.85 -0.43
N TRP A 167 31.05 12.02 -1.11
CA TRP A 167 31.76 10.93 -0.44
C TRP A 167 32.59 11.51 0.71
N THR A 168 32.30 11.09 1.93
CA THR A 168 33.06 11.49 3.14
C THR A 168 34.38 10.75 3.24
N THR A 169 34.52 9.63 2.53
CA THR A 169 35.75 8.87 2.37
C THR A 169 36.43 9.20 1.05
N ASP A 170 37.71 9.56 1.11
CA ASP A 170 38.55 9.72 -0.06
C ASP A 170 38.70 8.36 -0.79
N VAL A 171 38.19 8.28 -2.02
CA VAL A 171 38.19 7.08 -2.86
C VAL A 171 39.57 6.72 -3.42
N SER A 172 40.58 7.57 -3.16
CA SER A 172 41.97 7.34 -3.56
C SER A 172 42.54 6.01 -3.06
N ASN A 173 42.04 5.46 -1.94
CA ASN A 173 42.50 4.21 -1.36
C ASN A 173 41.53 3.01 -1.52
N VAL A 174 40.39 3.18 -2.21
CA VAL A 174 39.41 2.10 -2.38
C VAL A 174 39.82 1.25 -3.59
N LYS A 175 40.56 0.16 -3.32
CA LYS A 175 40.80 -0.88 -4.34
C LYS A 175 39.44 -1.38 -4.85
N LYS A 176 39.21 -1.38 -6.17
CA LYS A 176 38.03 -1.96 -6.84
C LYS A 176 37.89 -3.43 -6.49
N LYS A 177 37.32 -3.75 -5.33
CA LYS A 177 36.92 -5.09 -4.93
C LYS A 177 35.40 -5.15 -4.99
N ARG A 178 34.87 -6.16 -5.69
CA ARG A 178 33.44 -6.47 -5.64
C ARG A 178 33.14 -6.96 -4.23
N TYR A 179 32.31 -6.23 -3.50
CA TYR A 179 31.76 -6.71 -2.23
C TYR A 179 30.85 -7.91 -2.51
N GLY A 180 30.94 -8.97 -1.68
CA GLY A 180 30.09 -10.15 -1.78
C GLY A 180 30.73 -11.45 -2.26
N ARG A 181 32.04 -11.48 -2.62
CA ARG A 181 32.77 -12.75 -2.81
C ARG A 181 33.53 -13.12 -1.53
N PRO A 182 33.34 -14.33 -0.96
CA PRO A 182 34.18 -14.85 0.10
C PRO A 182 35.65 -14.92 -0.35
N TYR A 183 36.59 -14.70 0.58
CA TYR A 183 38.02 -14.77 0.29
C TYR A 183 38.41 -16.20 -0.14
N GLU A 184 39.07 -16.35 -1.29
CA GLU A 184 39.63 -17.63 -1.77
C GLU A 184 40.70 -18.23 -0.84
N ARG A 185 41.15 -17.49 0.19
CA ARG A 185 42.03 -18.00 1.25
C ARG A 185 41.29 -18.69 2.40
N ALA A 186 39.96 -18.61 2.46
CA ALA A 186 39.16 -19.32 3.46
C ALA A 186 38.90 -20.80 3.10
N LEU A 187 39.39 -21.26 1.94
CA LEU A 187 39.18 -22.62 1.40
C LEU A 187 40.49 -23.39 1.18
N LYS A 188 41.59 -23.03 1.85
CA LYS A 188 42.80 -23.86 1.90
C LYS A 188 42.92 -24.47 3.28
N GLU A 189 42.69 -25.78 3.36
CA GLU A 189 43.11 -26.65 4.46
C GLU A 189 44.64 -26.65 4.61
#